data_AF-A0A8T6MUE0-F1
#
_entry.id   AF-A0A8T6MUE0-F1
#
_cell.length_a   1.000
_cell.length_b   1.000
_cell.length_c   1.000
_cell.angle_alpha   90.00
_cell.angle_beta   90.00
_cell.angle_gamma   90.00
#
_symmetry.space_group_name_H-M   'P 1'
#
loop_
_entity.id
_entity.type
_entity.pdbx_description
1 polymer ?
#
loop_
_entity_poly.entity_id
_entity_poly.type
_entity_poly.pdbx_seq_one_letter_code
_entity_poly.pdbx_strand_id
1 'polypeptide(L)'
;MIKDSGNYMDLTEGKEKSKEYYDQVAQTYKQMYEENYDKYPANLIRLKLLIKKLKETNTKTVLDVGCGTCTPMIRLLKEGFDVRGCDFSSEMSYLPYFHQTNTQ
;
A
#
# COMPACT_ATOMS: atom_id res chain seq x y z
N MET A 1 26.10 -7.82 -34.20
CA MET A 1 25.36 -7.89 -32.92
C MET A 1 25.78 -6.70 -32.09
N ILE A 2 24.93 -5.67 -32.00
CA ILE A 2 25.19 -4.48 -31.19
C ILE A 2 24.78 -4.85 -29.76
N LYS A 3 25.74 -4.85 -28.83
CA LYS A 3 25.44 -4.89 -27.40
C LYS A 3 25.08 -3.46 -27.00
N ASP A 4 23.79 -3.21 -26.85
CA ASP A 4 23.31 -1.96 -26.28
C ASP A 4 23.76 -1.91 -24.82
N SER A 5 24.75 -1.06 -24.54
CA SER A 5 25.19 -0.71 -23.19
C SER A 5 24.21 0.29 -22.56
N GLY A 6 22.93 -0.08 -22.53
CA GLY A 6 21.91 0.63 -21.80
C GLY A 6 22.13 0.42 -20.31
N ASN A 7 22.25 1.52 -19.58
CA ASN A 7 22.48 1.59 -18.15
C ASN A 7 21.36 0.87 -17.39
N TYR A 8 21.50 -0.43 -17.18
CA TYR A 8 20.66 -1.23 -16.31
C TYR A 8 21.02 -0.76 -14.90
N MET A 9 20.29 0.24 -14.37
CA MET A 9 20.24 0.48 -12.93
C MET A 9 20.12 -0.90 -12.29
N ASP A 10 21.10 -1.29 -11.48
CA ASP A 10 21.07 -2.57 -10.80
C ASP A 10 19.71 -2.64 -10.09
N LEU A 11 18.85 -3.58 -10.52
CA LEU A 11 17.49 -3.72 -10.00
C LEU A 11 17.50 -3.88 -8.48
N THR A 12 18.62 -4.39 -7.96
CA THR A 12 18.91 -4.51 -6.53
C THR A 12 19.05 -3.13 -5.88
N GLU A 13 19.83 -2.22 -6.47
CA GLU A 13 20.03 -0.86 -5.95
C GLU A 13 18.73 -0.05 -5.93
N GLY A 14 17.92 -0.15 -7.00
CA GLY A 14 16.62 0.52 -7.07
C GLY A 14 15.62 0.01 -6.03
N LYS A 15 15.66 -1.30 -5.75
CA LYS A 15 14.83 -1.95 -4.71
C LYS A 15 15.22 -1.49 -3.31
N GLU A 16 16.51 -1.47 -2.99
CA GLU A 16 16.98 -1.05 -1.66
C GLU A 16 16.67 0.43 -1.39
N LYS A 17 16.92 1.32 -2.34
CA LYS A 17 16.56 2.76 -2.20
C LYS A 17 15.07 2.96 -1.94
N SER A 18 14.24 2.17 -2.62
CA SER A 18 12.79 2.20 -2.42
C SER A 18 12.42 1.71 -1.02
N LYS A 19 13.05 0.60 -0.57
CA LYS A 19 12.86 0.07 0.80
C LYS A 19 13.18 1.11 1.85
N GLU A 20 14.38 1.69 1.77
CA GLU A 20 14.88 2.69 2.72
C GLU A 20 13.96 3.91 2.79
N TYR A 21 13.50 4.40 1.63
CA TYR A 21 12.56 5.51 1.59
C TYR A 21 11.25 5.19 2.32
N TYR A 22 10.64 4.03 2.04
CA TYR A 22 9.36 3.67 2.65
C TYR A 22 9.48 3.34 4.14
N ASP A 23 10.61 2.75 4.56
CA ASP A 23 10.90 2.53 5.99
C ASP A 23 10.91 3.87 6.76
N GLN A 24 11.49 4.93 6.19
CA GLN A 24 11.56 6.25 6.83
C GLN A 24 10.19 6.93 7.01
N VAL A 25 9.24 6.70 6.10
CA VAL A 25 7.94 7.39 6.11
C VAL A 25 6.82 6.56 6.71
N ALA A 26 7.09 5.31 7.12
CA ALA A 26 6.07 4.35 7.57
C ALA A 26 5.14 4.89 8.68
N GLN A 27 5.69 5.61 9.67
CA GLN A 27 4.91 6.08 10.82
C GLN A 27 3.83 7.11 10.48
N THR A 28 4.06 7.93 9.45
CA THR A 28 3.18 9.03 9.04
C THR A 28 2.43 8.74 7.75
N TYR A 29 2.77 7.66 7.02
CA TYR A 29 2.20 7.34 5.72
C TYR A 29 0.66 7.30 5.71
N LYS A 30 0.05 6.83 6.81
CA LYS A 30 -1.41 6.78 6.97
C LYS A 30 -2.11 8.13 6.86
N GLN A 31 -1.44 9.23 7.22
CA GLN A 31 -2.04 10.58 7.25
C GLN A 31 -2.54 11.01 5.87
N MET A 32 -1.92 10.50 4.79
CA MET A 32 -2.35 10.77 3.42
C MET A 32 -3.74 10.22 3.06
N TYR A 33 -4.30 9.35 3.92
CA TYR A 33 -5.65 8.78 3.78
C TYR A 33 -6.66 9.41 4.75
N GLU A 34 -6.26 10.39 5.57
CA GLU A 34 -7.12 11.07 6.52
C GLU A 34 -7.83 12.26 5.86
N GLU A 35 -9.02 12.62 6.36
CA GLU A 35 -9.82 13.73 5.79
C GLU A 35 -9.21 15.10 6.08
N ASN A 36 -8.52 15.22 7.22
CA ASN A 36 -7.83 16.42 7.69
C ASN A 36 -6.37 16.48 7.27
N TYR A 37 -5.98 15.79 6.19
CA TYR A 37 -4.62 15.89 5.66
C TYR A 37 -4.35 17.31 5.15
N ASP A 38 -3.24 17.92 5.56
CA ASP A 38 -2.92 19.33 5.27
C ASP A 38 -2.71 19.62 3.77
N LYS A 39 -2.59 18.58 2.94
CA LYS A 39 -2.47 18.67 1.49
C LYS A 39 -3.68 18.05 0.81
N TYR A 40 -3.80 18.26 -0.50
CA TYR A 40 -4.85 17.62 -1.30
C TYR A 40 -4.89 16.09 -1.03
N PRO A 41 -6.02 15.54 -0.55
CA PRO A 41 -6.10 14.17 -0.04
C PRO A 41 -6.27 13.16 -1.19
N ALA A 42 -5.30 13.16 -2.10
CA ALA A 42 -5.36 12.40 -3.34
C ALA A 42 -5.50 10.89 -3.10
N ASN A 43 -4.85 10.35 -2.06
CA ASN A 43 -4.89 8.92 -1.75
C ASN A 43 -6.25 8.49 -1.18
N LEU A 44 -6.86 9.32 -0.33
CA LEU A 44 -8.23 9.07 0.13
C LEU A 44 -9.23 9.10 -1.03
N ILE A 45 -9.10 10.07 -1.94
CA ILE A 45 -9.97 10.16 -3.13
C ILE A 45 -9.81 8.93 -4.02
N ARG A 46 -8.56 8.52 -4.31
CA ARG A 46 -8.27 7.29 -5.06
C ARG A 46 -8.86 6.05 -4.40
N LEU A 47 -8.75 5.93 -3.08
CA LEU A 47 -9.31 4.81 -2.32
C LEU A 47 -10.85 4.75 -2.45
N LYS A 48 -11.53 5.90 -2.34
CA LYS A 48 -12.99 5.98 -2.54
C LYS A 48 -13.40 5.54 -3.95
N LEU A 49 -12.66 5.97 -4.98
CA LEU A 49 -12.91 5.57 -6.36
C LEU A 49 -12.64 4.07 -6.59
N LEU A 50 -11.55 3.53 -6.04
CA LEU A 50 -11.21 2.12 -6.11
C LEU A 50 -12.31 1.26 -5.49
N ILE A 51 -12.74 1.55 -4.27
CA ILE A 51 -13.81 0.82 -3.58
C ILE A 51 -15.09 0.84 -4.41
N LYS A 52 -15.45 2.00 -4.97
CA LYS A 52 -16.62 2.12 -5.85
C LYS A 52 -16.50 1.17 -7.05
N LYS A 53 -15.35 1.13 -7.72
CA LYS A 53 -15.14 0.25 -8.87
C LYS A 53 -15.12 -1.24 -8.50
N LEU A 54 -14.51 -1.61 -7.38
CA LEU A 54 -14.53 -2.99 -6.91
C LEU A 54 -15.95 -3.48 -6.61
N LYS A 55 -16.82 -2.61 -6.05
CA LYS A 55 -18.24 -2.92 -5.83
C LYS A 55 -19.01 -3.06 -7.15
N GLU A 56 -18.80 -2.14 -8.10
CA GLU A 56 -19.44 -2.19 -9.42
C GLU A 56 -19.08 -3.47 -10.20
N THR A 57 -17.87 -3.99 -10.04
CA THR A 57 -17.41 -5.23 -10.68
C THR A 57 -17.74 -6.50 -9.89
N ASN A 58 -18.47 -6.40 -8.77
CA ASN A 58 -18.76 -7.51 -7.86
C ASN A 58 -17.51 -8.25 -7.36
N THR A 59 -16.38 -7.55 -7.25
CA THR A 59 -15.15 -8.13 -6.71
C THR A 59 -15.37 -8.59 -5.26
N LYS A 60 -14.82 -9.76 -4.90
CA LYS A 60 -14.91 -10.32 -3.54
C LYS A 60 -13.56 -10.40 -2.86
N THR A 61 -12.55 -10.85 -3.60
CA THR A 61 -11.19 -11.07 -3.11
C THR A 61 -10.23 -10.05 -3.71
N VAL A 62 -9.36 -9.45 -2.90
CA VAL A 62 -8.37 -8.46 -3.32
C VAL A 62 -6.98 -8.85 -2.79
N LEU A 63 -5.96 -8.73 -3.65
CA LEU A 63 -4.55 -8.79 -3.25
C LEU A 63 -3.95 -7.38 -3.36
N ASP A 64 -3.52 -6.83 -2.22
CA ASP A 64 -2.88 -5.52 -2.13
C ASP A 64 -1.35 -5.69 -2.14
N VAL A 65 -0.72 -5.50 -3.31
CA VAL A 65 0.73 -5.66 -3.50
C VAL A 65 1.41 -4.32 -3.21
N GLY A 66 2.32 -4.31 -2.24
CA GLY A 66 2.83 -3.07 -1.65
C GLY A 66 1.81 -2.46 -0.69
N CYS A 67 1.22 -3.30 0.18
CA CYS A 67 0.12 -2.91 1.07
C CYS A 67 0.51 -1.84 2.09
N GLY A 68 1.81 -1.57 2.23
CA GLY A 68 2.33 -0.54 3.10
C GLY A 68 1.87 -0.72 4.54
N THR A 69 1.47 0.39 5.17
CA THR A 69 0.86 0.46 6.50
C THR A 69 -0.55 -0.15 6.58
N CYS A 70 -0.98 -0.89 5.56
CA CYS A 70 -2.27 -1.57 5.46
C CYS A 70 -3.50 -0.64 5.43
N THR A 71 -3.33 0.67 5.25
CA THR A 71 -4.45 1.63 5.32
C THR A 71 -5.55 1.35 4.29
N PRO A 72 -5.25 1.12 2.98
CA PRO A 72 -6.26 0.70 2.01
C PRO A 72 -6.88 -0.65 2.35
N MET A 73 -6.05 -1.63 2.73
CA MET A 73 -6.49 -2.99 3.08
C MET A 73 -7.48 -2.99 4.24
N ILE A 74 -7.20 -2.29 5.34
CA ILE A 74 -8.11 -2.17 6.49
C ILE A 74 -9.44 -1.56 6.07
N ARG A 75 -9.43 -0.55 5.18
CA ARG A 75 -10.66 0.03 4.66
C ARG A 75 -11.44 -0.98 3.83
N LEU A 76 -10.80 -1.74 2.97
CA LEU A 76 -11.44 -2.76 2.14
C LEU A 76 -12.04 -3.90 3.00
N LEU A 77 -11.32 -4.38 4.02
CA LEU A 77 -11.86 -5.37 4.96
C LEU A 77 -13.15 -4.87 5.63
N LYS A 78 -13.17 -3.60 6.09
CA LYS A 78 -14.38 -2.96 6.66
C LYS A 78 -15.54 -2.82 5.68
N GLU A 79 -15.26 -2.77 4.38
CA GLU A 79 -16.26 -2.70 3.31
C GLU A 79 -16.74 -4.10 2.87
N GLY A 80 -16.25 -5.17 3.50
CA GLY A 80 -16.69 -6.56 3.30
C GLY A 80 -15.94 -7.33 2.21
N PHE A 81 -14.78 -6.85 1.78
CA PHE A 81 -13.89 -7.59 0.88
C PHE A 81 -13.04 -8.60 1.67
N ASP A 82 -12.72 -9.74 1.07
CA ASP A 82 -11.64 -10.63 1.52
C ASP A 82 -10.32 -10.09 0.96
N VAL A 83 -9.41 -9.63 1.83
CA VAL A 83 -8.19 -8.94 1.39
C VAL A 83 -6.96 -9.60 1.97
N ARG A 84 -5.97 -9.81 1.11
CA ARG A 84 -4.61 -10.21 1.50
C ARG A 84 -3.64 -9.13 1.05
N GLY A 85 -2.59 -8.91 1.82
CA GLY A 85 -1.57 -7.92 1.51
C GLY A 85 -0.17 -8.50 1.62
N CYS A 86 0.76 -7.94 0.85
CA CYS A 86 2.18 -8.15 1.06
C CYS A 86 2.96 -6.87 0.83
N ASP A 87 4.01 -6.68 1.61
CA ASP A 87 5.00 -5.63 1.41
C ASP A 87 6.38 -6.19 1.75
N PHE A 88 7.41 -5.69 1.07
CA PHE A 88 8.80 -6.10 1.30
C PHE A 88 9.51 -5.17 2.30
N SER A 89 8.92 -4.00 2.60
CA SER A 89 9.33 -3.14 3.70
C SER A 89 8.76 -3.69 5.01
N SER A 90 9.66 -4.09 5.91
CA SER A 90 9.31 -4.57 7.24
C SER A 90 8.64 -3.48 8.07
N GLU A 91 9.15 -2.25 8.02
CA GLU A 91 8.62 -1.12 8.78
C GLU A 91 7.20 -0.72 8.32
N MET A 92 6.92 -0.85 7.03
CA MET A 92 5.58 -0.64 6.50
C MET A 92 4.59 -1.71 7.00
N SER A 93 5.03 -2.97 7.05
CA SER A 93 4.18 -4.11 7.43
C SER A 93 3.99 -4.25 8.95
N TYR A 94 4.91 -3.74 9.78
CA TYR A 94 4.97 -4.02 11.22
C TYR A 94 4.11 -3.07 12.10
N LEU A 95 3.25 -2.25 11.53
CA LEU A 95 2.37 -1.38 12.33
C LEU A 95 1.30 -2.20 13.10
N PRO A 96 0.93 -1.78 14.33
CA PRO A 96 0.21 -2.57 15.33
C PRO A 96 -1.22 -3.01 14.96
N TYR A 97 -1.72 -2.66 13.77
CA TYR A 97 -3.07 -3.05 13.34
C TYR A 97 -3.22 -4.56 13.08
N PHE A 98 -2.15 -5.27 12.69
CA PHE A 98 -2.20 -6.72 12.52
C PHE A 98 -2.42 -7.48 13.84
N HIS A 99 -2.10 -6.86 14.99
CA HIS A 99 -2.39 -7.43 16.31
C HIS A 99 -3.83 -7.15 16.77
N GLN A 100 -4.51 -6.14 16.23
CA GLN A 100 -5.88 -5.78 16.65
C GLN A 100 -6.97 -6.54 15.90
N THR A 101 -6.68 -7.08 14.72
CA THR A 101 -7.67 -7.82 13.91
C THR A 101 -7.68 -9.33 14.16
N ASN A 102 -6.82 -9.85 15.03
CA ASN A 102 -6.75 -11.27 15.40
C ASN A 102 -7.28 -11.57 16.82
N THR A 103 -7.99 -10.61 17.43
CA THR A 103 -8.61 -10.77 18.77
C THR A 103 -10.14 -10.63 18.75
N GLN A 104 -10.82 -11.18 17.74
CA GLN A 104 -12.26 -11.45 17.80
C GLN A 104 -12.56 -12.82 17.21
#